data_AF-A0A3D0M0B3-F1
#
_entry.id   AF-A0A3D0M0B3-F1
#
_cell.length_a   1.000
_cell.length_b   1.000
_cell.length_c   1.000
_cell.angle_alpha   90.00
_cell.angle_beta   90.00
_cell.angle_gamma   90.00
#
_symmetry.space_group_name_H-M   'P 1'
#
loop_
_entity.id
_entity.type
_entity.pdbx_description
1 polymer ?
#
loop_
_entity_poly.entity_id
_entity_poly.type
_entity_poly.pdbx_seq_one_letter_code
_entity_poly.pdbx_strand_id
1 'polypeptide(L)'
;MLRDYEFIRNNQDMMRVDSNGITHCMLVMGTDLPDGVLINSEGSSYGRYTAILPNAREFVGGRIREMADEIIKDGTSQTENGVWVINWDEISWRFGSAVTSNNGVGELLYAELLERDEVDQCIATEDDIEMIYHLEHCPRCQSGGIGGFMSLFSLMGCNLEDVHLCHADEDHDLATVVELNQNTLTKQGKQDWSDVLSAKVERIYTGYYGLQIGLSGCEADRLRDFSFMLAGQCSCKDYYMWVRQDETEQAQNDSHTGMEM
;
A
#
# COMPACT_ATOMS: atom_id res chain seq x y z
N MET A 1 40.51 2.10 31.43
CA MET A 1 39.09 1.75 31.64
C MET A 1 38.50 1.56 30.26
N LEU A 2 38.05 0.35 29.92
CA LEU A 2 37.25 0.13 28.72
C LEU A 2 36.00 0.99 28.86
N ARG A 3 35.74 1.88 27.90
CA ARG A 3 34.49 2.64 27.87
C ARG A 3 33.37 1.62 27.80
N ASP A 4 32.42 1.68 28.72
CA ASP A 4 31.20 0.88 28.63
C ASP A 4 30.54 1.22 27.30
N TYR A 5 30.40 0.22 26.44
CA TYR A 5 29.69 0.39 25.18
C TYR A 5 28.20 0.36 25.50
N GLU A 6 27.53 1.52 25.42
CA GLU A 6 26.12 1.67 25.81
C GLU A 6 25.21 0.66 25.12
N PHE A 7 25.49 0.32 23.85
CA PHE A 7 24.71 -0.66 23.10
C PHE A 7 24.78 -2.09 23.70
N ILE A 8 25.87 -2.49 24.37
CA ILE A 8 25.95 -3.78 25.07
C ILE A 8 25.05 -3.73 26.31
N ARG A 9 25.16 -2.65 27.09
CA ARG A 9 24.35 -2.46 28.30
C ARG A 9 22.86 -2.42 28.00
N ASN A 10 22.45 -1.72 26.94
CA ASN A 10 21.04 -1.58 26.56
C ASN A 10 20.41 -2.91 26.10
N ASN A 11 21.22 -3.89 25.67
CA ASN A 11 20.76 -5.18 25.16
C ASN A 11 21.17 -6.37 26.06
N GLN A 12 21.70 -6.13 27.26
CA GLN A 12 22.30 -7.16 28.11
C GLN A 12 21.33 -8.30 28.48
N ASP A 13 20.04 -7.98 28.64
CA ASP A 13 19.01 -8.95 29.02
C ASP A 13 18.70 -9.94 27.90
N MET A 14 19.02 -9.59 26.65
CA MET A 14 18.87 -10.45 25.47
C MET A 14 20.06 -11.38 25.26
N MET A 15 21.25 -11.04 25.80
CA MET A 15 22.48 -11.81 25.65
C MET A 15 22.67 -12.79 26.83
N ARG A 16 22.17 -14.02 26.68
CA ARG A 16 22.17 -15.05 27.72
C ARG A 16 22.16 -16.46 27.14
N VAL A 17 22.48 -17.45 27.98
CA VAL A 17 22.16 -18.84 27.68
C VAL A 17 20.77 -19.14 28.23
N ASP A 18 19.85 -19.58 27.38
CA ASP A 18 18.49 -19.91 27.81
C ASP A 18 18.39 -21.31 28.46
N SER A 19 17.19 -21.68 28.91
CA SER A 19 16.94 -22.97 29.56
C SER A 19 17.18 -24.18 28.66
N ASN A 20 17.22 -23.99 27.34
CA ASN A 20 17.49 -25.04 26.36
C ASN A 20 18.99 -25.13 26.02
N GLY A 21 19.83 -24.30 26.64
CA GLY A 21 21.27 -24.24 26.35
C GLY A 21 21.61 -23.45 25.08
N ILE A 22 20.66 -22.73 24.49
CA ILE A 22 20.91 -21.87 23.32
C ILE A 22 21.59 -20.60 23.80
N THR A 23 22.72 -20.27 23.17
CA THR A 23 23.43 -19.02 23.44
C THR A 23 22.85 -17.91 22.57
N HIS A 24 22.20 -16.95 23.21
CA HIS A 24 21.71 -15.73 22.57
C HIS A 24 22.83 -14.69 22.56
N CYS A 25 23.19 -14.24 21.36
CA CYS A 25 24.24 -13.26 21.12
C CYS A 25 23.68 -12.03 20.41
N MET A 26 24.29 -10.89 20.63
CA MET A 26 24.14 -9.72 19.78
C MET A 26 25.17 -9.78 18.66
N LEU A 27 24.73 -9.57 17.42
CA LEU A 27 25.62 -9.42 16.27
C LEU A 27 25.87 -7.94 16.03
N VAL A 28 27.13 -7.53 16.05
CA VAL A 28 27.56 -6.18 15.71
C VAL A 28 28.23 -6.20 14.34
N MET A 29 27.74 -5.39 13.42
CA MET A 29 28.30 -5.24 12.07
C MET A 29 28.78 -3.80 11.87
N GLY A 30 29.97 -3.62 11.30
CA GLY A 30 30.42 -2.30 10.87
C GLY A 30 29.76 -1.92 9.55
N THR A 31 29.45 -0.63 9.34
CA THR A 31 28.65 -0.11 8.21
C THR A 31 29.08 -0.63 6.84
N ASP A 32 30.38 -0.78 6.60
CA ASP A 32 30.93 -1.24 5.31
C ASP A 32 31.86 -2.46 5.45
N LEU A 33 31.75 -3.19 6.56
CA LEU A 33 32.56 -4.38 6.80
C LEU A 33 31.81 -5.65 6.41
N PRO A 34 32.49 -6.64 5.81
CA PRO A 34 31.88 -7.92 5.45
C PRO A 34 31.63 -8.80 6.68
N ASP A 35 32.52 -8.70 7.67
CA ASP A 35 32.50 -9.52 8.89
C ASP A 35 31.76 -8.80 10.03
N GLY A 36 31.25 -9.60 10.96
CA GLY A 36 30.63 -9.12 12.18
C GLY A 36 31.30 -9.68 13.43
N VAL A 37 30.88 -9.18 14.58
CA VAL A 37 31.31 -9.68 15.90
C VAL A 37 30.07 -10.12 16.66
N LEU A 38 30.03 -11.40 17.03
CA LEU A 38 29.07 -11.93 17.98
C LEU A 38 29.52 -11.59 19.39
N ILE A 39 28.59 -11.10 20.21
CA ILE A 39 28.82 -10.71 21.59
C ILE A 39 27.80 -11.43 22.47
N ASN A 40 28.29 -12.16 23.46
CA ASN A 40 27.49 -12.64 24.58
C ASN A 40 28.03 -12.00 25.87
N SER A 41 27.19 -11.22 26.55
CA SER A 41 27.56 -10.56 27.81
C SER A 41 27.15 -11.34 29.07
N GLU A 42 26.34 -12.39 28.93
CA GLU A 42 25.66 -13.08 30.03
C GLU A 42 25.05 -12.11 31.05
N GLY A 43 24.31 -11.10 30.56
CA GLY A 43 23.71 -10.05 31.40
C GLY A 43 24.67 -9.00 31.94
N SER A 44 25.93 -8.97 31.52
CA SER A 44 26.90 -7.92 31.89
C SER A 44 26.85 -6.72 30.92
N SER A 45 27.43 -5.59 31.32
CA SER A 45 27.58 -4.40 30.45
C SER A 45 28.77 -4.47 29.47
N TYR A 46 29.45 -5.62 29.40
CA TYR A 46 30.59 -5.87 28.51
C TYR A 46 30.50 -7.29 27.93
N GLY A 47 31.12 -7.51 26.77
CA GLY A 47 31.18 -8.84 26.15
C GLY A 47 32.05 -9.78 26.97
N ARG A 48 31.47 -10.88 27.48
CA ARG A 48 32.21 -11.95 28.16
C ARG A 48 32.79 -12.95 27.16
N TYR A 49 31.99 -13.26 26.13
CA TYR A 49 32.41 -14.05 25.00
C TYR A 49 32.20 -13.24 23.74
N THR A 50 33.23 -13.22 22.90
CA THR A 50 33.17 -12.58 21.59
C THR A 50 33.75 -13.51 20.55
N ALA A 51 33.16 -13.51 19.36
CA ALA A 51 33.65 -14.27 18.22
C ALA A 51 33.48 -13.45 16.94
N ILE A 52 34.43 -13.57 16.02
CA ILE A 52 34.26 -13.04 14.67
C ILE A 52 33.28 -13.96 13.94
N LEU A 53 32.30 -13.37 13.27
CA LEU A 53 31.44 -14.03 12.30
C LEU A 53 31.87 -13.58 10.90
N PRO A 54 32.66 -14.38 10.18
CA PRO A 54 33.06 -14.05 8.82
C PRO A 54 31.85 -13.93 7.89
N ASN A 55 31.89 -13.00 6.94
CA ASN A 55 30.83 -12.75 5.96
C ASN A 55 29.44 -12.52 6.58
N ALA A 56 29.38 -11.99 7.82
CA ALA A 56 28.14 -11.69 8.52
C ALA A 56 27.17 -10.87 7.68
N ARG A 57 27.66 -9.90 6.91
CA ARG A 57 26.82 -9.05 6.05
C ARG A 57 26.10 -9.84 4.97
N GLU A 58 26.81 -10.74 4.29
CA GLU A 58 26.22 -11.60 3.26
C GLU A 58 25.20 -12.56 3.88
N PHE A 59 25.53 -13.14 5.03
CA PHE A 59 24.64 -14.02 5.76
C PHE A 59 23.34 -13.30 6.17
N VAL A 60 23.45 -12.15 6.83
CA VAL A 60 22.28 -11.36 7.27
C VAL A 60 21.48 -10.87 6.07
N GLY A 61 22.13 -10.32 5.05
CA GLY A 61 21.44 -9.86 3.84
C GLY A 61 20.73 -10.98 3.07
N GLY A 62 21.26 -12.21 3.10
CA GLY A 62 20.55 -13.39 2.58
C GLY A 62 19.28 -13.68 3.37
N ARG A 63 19.36 -13.68 4.70
CA ARG A 63 18.20 -13.92 5.57
C ARG A 63 17.13 -12.84 5.46
N ILE A 64 17.53 -11.58 5.34
CA ILE A 64 16.59 -10.45 5.16
C ILE A 64 15.85 -10.56 3.83
N ARG A 65 16.55 -10.87 2.74
CA ARG A 65 15.93 -11.12 1.42
C ARG A 65 14.95 -12.28 1.45
N GLU A 66 15.31 -13.39 2.10
CA GLU A 66 14.40 -14.53 2.28
C GLU A 66 13.12 -14.13 3.04
N MET A 67 13.24 -13.32 4.11
CA MET A 67 12.08 -12.81 4.85
C MET A 67 11.20 -11.92 3.96
N ALA A 68 11.80 -10.98 3.24
CA ALA A 68 11.09 -10.07 2.36
C ALA A 68 10.39 -10.83 1.22
N ASP A 69 11.06 -11.76 0.55
CA ASP A 69 10.49 -12.58 -0.52
C ASP A 69 9.22 -13.32 -0.07
N GLU A 70 9.26 -13.90 1.13
CA GLU A 70 8.10 -14.59 1.70
C GLU A 70 6.95 -13.65 2.06
N ILE A 71 7.26 -12.48 2.64
CA ILE A 71 6.25 -11.47 3.00
C ILE A 71 5.57 -10.93 1.74
N ILE A 72 6.34 -10.54 0.71
CA ILE A 72 5.83 -10.03 -0.56
C ILE A 72 4.96 -11.07 -1.26
N LYS A 73 5.44 -12.31 -1.33
CA LYS A 73 4.70 -13.40 -1.96
C LYS A 73 3.35 -13.63 -1.29
N ASP A 74 3.31 -13.62 0.03
CA ASP A 74 2.06 -13.82 0.76
C ASP A 74 1.13 -12.63 0.59
N GLY A 75 1.63 -11.40 0.75
CA GLY A 75 0.82 -10.20 0.63
C GLY A 75 0.22 -10.05 -0.77
N THR A 76 1.03 -10.13 -1.83
CA THR A 76 0.58 -9.99 -3.22
C THR A 76 -0.42 -11.08 -3.62
N SER A 77 -0.24 -12.32 -3.14
CA SER A 77 -1.11 -13.45 -3.51
C SER A 77 -2.42 -13.52 -2.72
N GLN A 78 -2.49 -12.89 -1.54
CA GLN A 78 -3.62 -12.98 -0.63
C GLN A 78 -4.43 -11.70 -0.53
N THR A 79 -3.83 -10.53 -0.74
CA THR A 79 -4.56 -9.26 -0.69
C THR A 79 -5.66 -9.19 -1.74
N GLU A 80 -6.80 -8.63 -1.35
CA GLU A 80 -7.94 -8.41 -2.25
C GLU A 80 -8.04 -6.93 -2.69
N ASN A 81 -7.32 -6.04 -2.01
CA ASN A 81 -7.38 -4.59 -2.21
C ASN A 81 -6.00 -3.93 -2.40
N GLY A 82 -4.92 -4.70 -2.47
CA GLY A 82 -3.55 -4.19 -2.60
C GLY A 82 -2.90 -3.78 -1.28
N VAL A 83 -3.62 -3.84 -0.14
CA VAL A 83 -3.09 -3.52 1.18
C VAL A 83 -2.74 -4.81 1.93
N TRP A 84 -1.62 -4.81 2.63
CA TRP A 84 -1.19 -5.91 3.48
C TRP A 84 -0.55 -5.38 4.77
N VAL A 85 -0.99 -5.91 5.90
CA VAL A 85 -0.48 -5.55 7.24
C VAL A 85 0.06 -6.81 7.89
N ILE A 86 1.27 -6.73 8.45
CA ILE A 86 1.89 -7.84 9.18
C ILE A 86 2.57 -7.33 10.45
N ASN A 87 2.29 -8.00 11.57
CA ASN A 87 2.78 -7.59 12.88
C ASN A 87 4.21 -8.10 13.15
N TRP A 88 5.00 -7.35 13.92
CA TRP A 88 6.38 -7.74 14.27
C TRP A 88 6.48 -9.09 14.98
N ASP A 89 5.49 -9.41 15.83
CA ASP A 89 5.41 -10.70 16.52
C ASP A 89 5.19 -11.86 15.55
N GLU A 90 4.38 -11.66 14.50
CA GLU A 90 4.16 -12.67 13.46
C GLU A 90 5.43 -12.92 12.66
N ILE A 91 6.12 -11.85 12.25
CA ILE A 91 7.43 -11.95 11.56
C ILE A 91 8.41 -12.72 12.45
N SER A 92 8.51 -12.34 13.72
CA SER A 92 9.44 -12.98 14.66
C SER A 92 9.17 -14.47 14.84
N TRP A 93 7.89 -14.82 15.02
CA TRP A 93 7.46 -16.22 15.17
C TRP A 93 7.73 -17.03 13.90
N ARG A 94 7.40 -16.48 12.73
CA ARG A 94 7.55 -17.14 11.43
C ARG A 94 9.00 -17.45 11.08
N PHE A 95 9.89 -16.48 11.30
CA PHE A 95 11.29 -16.59 10.90
C PHE A 95 12.24 -17.00 12.02
N GLY A 96 11.72 -17.25 13.23
CA GLY A 96 12.49 -17.69 14.39
C GLY A 96 13.60 -16.71 14.78
N SER A 97 13.42 -15.43 14.48
CA SER A 97 14.41 -14.36 14.69
C SER A 97 13.72 -13.20 15.40
N ALA A 98 14.40 -12.53 16.34
CA ALA A 98 13.81 -11.35 16.96
C ALA A 98 13.79 -10.19 15.95
N VAL A 99 12.59 -9.82 15.49
CA VAL A 99 12.36 -8.70 14.56
C VAL A 99 11.44 -7.71 15.26
N THR A 100 11.89 -6.47 15.42
CA THR A 100 11.10 -5.41 16.05
C THR A 100 11.31 -4.10 15.29
N SER A 101 10.40 -3.15 15.48
CA SER A 101 10.50 -1.78 14.96
C SER A 101 11.78 -1.04 15.37
N ASN A 102 12.48 -1.50 16.42
CA ASN A 102 13.60 -0.79 17.04
C ASN A 102 14.91 -1.59 17.07
N ASN A 103 15.04 -2.65 16.27
CA ASN A 103 16.27 -3.42 16.17
C ASN A 103 16.83 -3.47 14.74
N GLY A 104 18.11 -3.81 14.61
CA GLY A 104 18.78 -3.80 13.30
C GLY A 104 18.24 -4.82 12.30
N VAL A 105 17.56 -5.88 12.74
CA VAL A 105 16.92 -6.84 11.83
C VAL A 105 15.65 -6.25 11.23
N GLY A 106 14.82 -5.58 12.04
CA GLY A 106 13.63 -4.87 11.57
C GLY A 106 13.97 -3.69 10.67
N GLU A 107 15.01 -2.92 11.00
CA GLU A 107 15.49 -1.82 10.15
C GLU A 107 15.93 -2.32 8.77
N LEU A 108 16.72 -3.40 8.71
CA LEU A 108 17.15 -3.99 7.45
C LEU A 108 15.99 -4.59 6.66
N LEU A 109 15.03 -5.23 7.33
CA LEU A 109 13.85 -5.79 6.68
C LEU A 109 12.95 -4.69 6.09
N TYR A 110 12.73 -3.61 6.84
CA TYR A 110 11.96 -2.47 6.36
C TYR A 110 12.61 -1.83 5.13
N ALA A 111 13.93 -1.62 5.16
CA ALA A 111 14.67 -1.09 4.03
C ALA A 111 14.58 -2.00 2.79
N GLU A 112 14.73 -3.31 2.98
CA GLU A 112 14.59 -4.29 1.89
C GLU A 112 13.18 -4.28 1.28
N LEU A 113 12.13 -4.20 2.10
CA LEU A 113 10.74 -4.14 1.62
C LEU A 113 10.43 -2.85 0.86
N LEU A 114 10.98 -1.71 1.32
CA LEU A 114 10.79 -0.41 0.68
C LEU A 114 11.42 -0.35 -0.73
N GLU A 115 12.44 -1.16 -1.00
CA GLU A 115 13.11 -1.24 -2.30
C GLU A 115 12.49 -2.27 -3.27
N ARG A 116 11.43 -2.97 -2.87
CA ARG A 116 10.79 -3.96 -3.73
C ARG A 116 9.91 -3.32 -4.79
N ASP A 117 10.09 -3.74 -6.04
CA ASP A 117 9.30 -3.28 -7.19
C ASP A 117 7.79 -3.53 -6.99
N GLU A 118 7.40 -4.51 -6.17
CA GLU A 118 5.99 -4.78 -5.89
C GLU A 118 5.33 -3.74 -4.95
N VAL A 119 6.13 -3.01 -4.17
CA VAL A 119 5.69 -2.14 -3.07
C VAL A 119 5.67 -0.67 -3.52
N ASP A 120 4.48 -0.07 -3.55
CA ASP A 120 4.29 1.36 -3.81
C ASP A 120 4.58 2.19 -2.55
N GLN A 121 4.10 1.72 -1.40
CA GLN A 121 4.29 2.37 -0.11
C GLN A 121 4.51 1.36 1.01
N CYS A 122 5.42 1.69 1.92
CA CYS A 122 5.70 0.87 3.11
C CYS A 122 5.80 1.76 4.35
N ILE A 123 4.95 1.51 5.34
CA ILE A 123 4.86 2.26 6.59
C ILE A 123 5.08 1.29 7.74
N ALA A 124 6.09 1.55 8.57
CA ALA A 124 6.35 0.82 9.80
C ALA A 124 5.86 1.62 11.01
N THR A 125 5.14 0.95 11.90
CA THR A 125 4.73 1.47 13.21
C THR A 125 5.45 0.73 14.33
N GLU A 126 5.12 1.03 15.59
CA GLU A 126 5.65 0.28 16.73
C GLU A 126 5.22 -1.19 16.72
N ASP A 127 4.06 -1.50 16.12
CA ASP A 127 3.37 -2.80 16.20
C ASP A 127 3.42 -3.62 14.89
N ASP A 128 3.46 -2.96 13.73
CA ASP A 128 3.31 -3.60 12.43
C ASP A 128 4.04 -2.89 11.28
N ILE A 129 4.06 -3.58 10.13
CA ILE A 129 4.38 -3.01 8.82
C ILE A 129 3.12 -3.07 7.95
N GLU A 130 2.70 -1.93 7.44
CA GLU A 130 1.69 -1.80 6.38
C GLU A 130 2.39 -1.59 5.03
N MET A 131 2.04 -2.43 4.06
CA MET A 131 2.48 -2.34 2.66
C MET A 131 1.29 -2.11 1.75
N ILE A 132 1.46 -1.19 0.81
CA ILE A 132 0.56 -0.97 -0.32
C ILE A 132 1.30 -1.44 -1.57
N TYR A 133 0.72 -2.39 -2.28
CA TYR A 133 1.29 -2.98 -3.49
C TYR A 133 0.73 -2.32 -4.75
N HIS A 134 1.52 -2.34 -5.82
CA HIS A 134 0.97 -2.10 -7.15
C HIS A 134 0.03 -3.26 -7.53
N LEU A 135 -1.20 -2.94 -7.94
CA LEU A 135 -2.26 -3.94 -8.18
C LEU A 135 -1.93 -4.93 -9.30
N GLU A 136 -1.02 -4.58 -10.21
CA GLU A 136 -0.52 -5.48 -11.26
C GLU A 136 0.30 -6.66 -10.73
N HIS A 137 0.79 -6.57 -9.49
CA HIS A 137 1.42 -7.68 -8.79
C HIS A 137 0.44 -8.49 -7.94
N CYS A 138 -0.84 -8.08 -7.82
CA CYS A 138 -1.85 -8.72 -6.96
C CYS A 138 -2.90 -9.51 -7.77
N PRO A 139 -2.77 -10.83 -7.96
CA PRO A 139 -3.65 -11.59 -8.86
C PRO A 139 -5.12 -11.60 -8.44
N ARG A 140 -5.41 -11.50 -7.14
CA ARG A 140 -6.80 -11.48 -6.65
C ARG A 140 -7.50 -10.16 -6.95
N CYS A 141 -6.77 -9.04 -6.96
CA CYS A 141 -7.27 -7.73 -7.38
C CYS A 141 -7.59 -7.68 -8.87
N GLN A 142 -6.98 -8.56 -9.67
CA GLN A 142 -7.13 -8.62 -11.13
C GLN A 142 -8.37 -9.38 -11.60
N SER A 143 -9.11 -10.02 -10.67
CA SER A 143 -10.27 -10.87 -10.96
C SER A 143 -11.51 -10.10 -11.46
N GLY A 144 -11.41 -8.78 -11.69
CA GLY A 144 -12.54 -7.87 -11.85
C GLY A 144 -12.76 -7.23 -13.24
N GLY A 145 -12.07 -7.61 -14.31
CA GLY A 145 -12.23 -6.92 -15.62
C GLY A 145 -11.70 -7.66 -16.85
N ILE A 146 -12.13 -7.18 -18.04
CA ILE A 146 -11.69 -7.68 -19.35
C ILE A 146 -10.18 -7.40 -19.49
N GLY A 147 -9.35 -8.44 -19.44
CA GLY A 147 -7.89 -8.33 -19.63
C GLY A 147 -7.05 -8.38 -18.36
N GLY A 148 -7.64 -8.66 -17.19
CA GLY A 148 -6.86 -8.87 -15.96
C GLY A 148 -6.37 -7.59 -15.28
N PHE A 149 -6.86 -6.41 -15.68
CA PHE A 149 -6.73 -5.18 -14.90
C PHE A 149 -8.13 -4.68 -14.51
N MET A 150 -8.23 -4.07 -13.33
CA MET A 150 -9.48 -3.46 -12.88
C MET A 150 -9.68 -2.14 -13.63
N SER A 151 -10.75 -2.03 -14.41
CA SER A 151 -11.13 -0.77 -15.04
C SER A 151 -11.92 0.10 -14.05
N LEU A 152 -11.96 1.42 -14.28
CA LEU A 152 -12.87 2.29 -13.53
C LEU A 152 -14.31 1.75 -13.56
N PHE A 153 -14.80 1.32 -14.73
CA PHE A 153 -16.14 0.75 -14.88
C PHE A 153 -16.39 -0.50 -14.02
N SER A 154 -15.36 -1.34 -13.86
CA SER A 154 -15.42 -2.49 -12.95
C SER A 154 -15.56 -2.04 -11.51
N LEU A 155 -14.75 -1.06 -11.09
CA LEU A 155 -14.73 -0.51 -9.73
C LEU A 155 -16.04 0.22 -9.38
N MET A 156 -16.74 0.79 -10.37
CA MET A 156 -18.10 1.34 -10.20
C MET A 156 -19.13 0.28 -9.71
N GLY A 157 -18.81 -1.01 -9.76
CA GLY A 157 -19.62 -2.06 -9.14
C GLY A 157 -19.65 -2.02 -7.60
N CYS A 158 -18.73 -1.28 -6.98
CA CYS A 158 -18.62 -1.14 -5.53
C CYS A 158 -19.45 0.01 -4.94
N ASN A 159 -20.18 0.77 -5.76
CA ASN A 159 -20.91 1.98 -5.36
C ASN A 159 -19.99 2.98 -4.63
N LEU A 160 -19.17 3.68 -5.39
CA LEU A 160 -18.18 4.60 -4.85
C LEU A 160 -18.86 5.86 -4.33
N GLU A 161 -18.44 6.34 -3.17
CA GLU A 161 -18.95 7.56 -2.53
C GLU A 161 -17.79 8.47 -2.12
N ASP A 162 -17.96 9.78 -2.29
CA ASP A 162 -17.01 10.83 -1.92
C ASP A 162 -15.57 10.58 -2.42
N VAL A 163 -15.43 10.21 -3.70
CA VAL A 163 -14.15 9.85 -4.32
C VAL A 163 -13.58 10.95 -5.20
N HIS A 164 -12.26 10.94 -5.38
CA HIS A 164 -11.54 11.78 -6.33
C HIS A 164 -10.81 10.90 -7.34
N LEU A 165 -11.09 11.11 -8.63
CA LEU A 165 -10.40 10.41 -9.70
C LEU A 165 -9.16 11.20 -10.11
N CYS A 166 -7.99 10.58 -10.06
CA CYS A 166 -6.70 11.24 -10.31
C CYS A 166 -5.98 10.52 -11.44
N HIS A 167 -5.38 11.26 -12.37
CA HIS A 167 -4.47 10.66 -13.34
C HIS A 167 -3.19 10.21 -12.63
N ALA A 168 -2.67 9.03 -12.98
CA ALA A 168 -1.54 8.41 -12.29
C ALA A 168 -0.24 9.20 -12.44
N ASP A 169 -0.04 9.82 -13.61
CA ASP A 169 1.23 10.46 -13.99
C ASP A 169 1.15 11.99 -14.15
N GLU A 170 -0.04 12.59 -14.09
CA GLU A 170 -0.24 14.00 -14.39
C GLU A 170 -1.20 14.66 -13.40
N ASP A 171 -0.83 15.85 -12.91
CA ASP A 171 -1.71 16.65 -12.05
C ASP A 171 -2.81 17.31 -12.88
N HIS A 172 -4.04 17.29 -12.36
CA HIS A 172 -5.16 18.03 -12.91
C HIS A 172 -6.10 18.51 -11.80
N ASP A 173 -6.99 19.45 -12.12
CA ASP A 173 -7.99 19.90 -11.17
C ASP A 173 -8.92 18.74 -10.77
N LEU A 174 -9.22 18.66 -9.47
CA LEU A 174 -10.05 17.59 -8.90
C LEU A 174 -11.42 18.12 -8.54
N ALA A 175 -12.43 17.26 -8.71
CA ALA A 175 -13.76 17.45 -8.14
C ALA A 175 -14.15 16.19 -7.36
N THR A 176 -14.82 16.39 -6.23
CA THR A 176 -15.40 15.30 -5.45
C THR A 176 -16.58 14.72 -6.22
N VAL A 177 -16.49 13.44 -6.52
CA VAL A 177 -17.60 12.67 -7.09
C VAL A 177 -18.36 12.07 -5.92
N VAL A 178 -19.54 12.65 -5.66
CA VAL A 178 -20.39 12.30 -4.50
C VAL A 178 -20.81 10.84 -4.55
N GLU A 179 -21.29 10.38 -5.71
CA GLU A 179 -21.68 8.99 -5.93
C GLU A 179 -21.32 8.55 -7.35
N LEU A 180 -20.69 7.39 -7.48
CA LEU A 180 -20.36 6.80 -8.77
C LEU A 180 -20.57 5.28 -8.75
N ASN A 181 -21.59 4.84 -9.49
CA ASN A 181 -21.99 3.45 -9.62
C ASN A 181 -22.34 3.09 -11.07
N GLN A 182 -22.52 1.79 -11.37
CA GLN A 182 -22.79 1.32 -12.74
C GLN A 182 -24.09 1.85 -13.38
N ASN A 183 -24.98 2.45 -12.59
CA ASN A 183 -26.22 3.07 -13.04
C ASN A 183 -26.15 4.60 -13.16
N THR A 184 -25.09 5.27 -12.69
CA THR A 184 -24.93 6.73 -12.75
C THR A 184 -25.07 7.27 -14.18
N LEU A 185 -24.54 6.57 -15.18
CA LEU A 185 -24.50 7.07 -16.57
C LEU A 185 -25.64 6.53 -17.45
N THR A 186 -26.10 7.38 -18.38
CA THR A 186 -26.97 6.99 -19.50
C THR A 186 -26.21 6.06 -20.46
N LYS A 187 -26.91 5.47 -21.43
CA LYS A 187 -26.25 4.70 -22.51
C LYS A 187 -25.28 5.56 -23.32
N GLN A 188 -25.66 6.80 -23.61
CA GLN A 188 -24.82 7.75 -24.34
C GLN A 188 -23.59 8.15 -23.51
N GLY A 189 -23.78 8.45 -22.22
CA GLY A 189 -22.68 8.72 -21.29
C GLY A 189 -21.64 7.59 -21.25
N LYS A 190 -22.10 6.34 -21.19
CA LYS A 190 -21.19 5.18 -21.24
C LYS A 190 -20.40 5.08 -22.55
N GLN A 191 -20.99 5.52 -23.67
CA GLN A 191 -20.32 5.50 -24.96
C GLN A 191 -19.29 6.63 -25.08
N ASP A 192 -19.67 7.86 -24.73
CA ASP A 192 -18.83 9.05 -24.91
C ASP A 192 -17.65 9.09 -23.93
N TRP A 193 -17.82 8.53 -22.74
CA TRP A 193 -16.80 8.41 -21.70
C TRP A 193 -16.14 7.03 -21.67
N SER A 194 -16.27 6.23 -22.74
CA SER A 194 -15.82 4.84 -22.77
C SER A 194 -14.31 4.66 -22.53
N ASP A 195 -13.49 5.63 -22.90
CA ASP A 195 -12.05 5.66 -22.61
C ASP A 195 -11.76 5.88 -21.11
N VAL A 196 -12.40 6.86 -20.47
CA VAL A 196 -12.29 7.09 -19.02
C VAL A 196 -12.82 5.90 -18.23
N LEU A 197 -13.94 5.32 -18.66
CA LEU A 197 -14.53 4.14 -18.04
C LEU A 197 -13.65 2.89 -18.18
N SER A 198 -12.86 2.81 -19.26
CA SER A 198 -11.92 1.73 -19.50
C SER A 198 -10.53 1.97 -18.88
N ALA A 199 -10.30 3.15 -18.28
CA ALA A 199 -9.03 3.49 -17.64
C ALA A 199 -8.65 2.45 -16.58
N LYS A 200 -7.36 2.08 -16.55
CA LYS A 200 -6.80 1.12 -15.59
C LYS A 200 -6.73 1.78 -14.23
N VAL A 201 -7.30 1.12 -13.21
CA VAL A 201 -7.10 1.48 -11.81
C VAL A 201 -5.70 1.01 -11.41
N GLU A 202 -4.81 1.98 -11.19
CA GLU A 202 -3.43 1.72 -10.72
C GLU A 202 -3.40 1.56 -9.20
N ARG A 203 -4.17 2.39 -8.47
CA ARG A 203 -4.19 2.42 -7.01
C ARG A 203 -5.47 3.03 -6.44
N ILE A 204 -5.78 2.67 -5.20
CA ILE A 204 -6.84 3.27 -4.36
C ILE A 204 -6.21 3.63 -3.03
N TYR A 205 -6.30 4.88 -2.60
CA TYR A 205 -5.60 5.38 -1.42
C TYR A 205 -6.33 6.54 -0.75
N THR A 206 -6.00 6.82 0.51
CA THR A 206 -6.51 8.01 1.22
C THR A 206 -5.45 9.12 1.18
N GLY A 207 -5.75 10.22 0.50
CA GLY A 207 -4.87 11.39 0.43
C GLY A 207 -5.52 12.65 1.01
N TYR A 208 -4.97 13.83 0.69
CA TYR A 208 -5.40 15.12 1.26
C TYR A 208 -6.89 15.43 1.02
N TYR A 209 -7.46 14.91 -0.07
CA TYR A 209 -8.85 15.10 -0.46
C TYR A 209 -9.78 13.96 0.02
N GLY A 210 -9.28 13.02 0.82
CA GLY A 210 -10.02 11.81 1.19
C GLY A 210 -9.71 10.64 0.27
N LEU A 211 -10.72 9.85 -0.11
CA LEU A 211 -10.53 8.67 -0.95
C LEU A 211 -10.19 9.08 -2.40
N GLN A 212 -9.06 8.59 -2.91
CA GLN A 212 -8.56 8.88 -4.24
C GLN A 212 -8.32 7.58 -5.02
N ILE A 213 -8.58 7.63 -6.33
CA ILE A 213 -8.40 6.51 -7.25
C ILE A 213 -7.45 6.98 -8.36
N GLY A 214 -6.26 6.39 -8.41
CA GLY A 214 -5.25 6.65 -9.44
C GLY A 214 -5.54 5.85 -10.70
N LEU A 215 -5.66 6.54 -11.83
CA LEU A 215 -6.08 5.98 -13.11
C LEU A 215 -5.04 6.25 -14.21
N SER A 216 -4.82 5.26 -15.07
CA SER A 216 -3.96 5.37 -16.26
C SER A 216 -4.70 4.89 -17.52
N GLY A 217 -4.13 5.18 -18.70
CA GLY A 217 -4.70 4.74 -19.98
C GLY A 217 -5.85 5.60 -20.51
N CYS A 218 -6.04 6.80 -19.95
CA CYS A 218 -6.90 7.85 -20.48
C CYS A 218 -6.22 9.22 -20.31
N GLU A 219 -6.59 10.23 -21.10
CA GLU A 219 -5.99 11.57 -21.00
C GLU A 219 -6.42 12.27 -19.69
N ALA A 220 -5.50 12.99 -19.03
CA ALA A 220 -5.77 13.70 -17.78
C ALA A 220 -6.91 14.74 -17.91
N ASP A 221 -6.97 15.48 -19.02
CA ASP A 221 -8.05 16.43 -19.31
C ASP A 221 -9.42 15.73 -19.42
N ARG A 222 -9.46 14.53 -20.03
CA ARG A 222 -10.70 13.73 -20.15
C ARG A 222 -11.18 13.26 -18.79
N LEU A 223 -10.25 12.86 -17.92
CA LEU A 223 -10.56 12.44 -16.56
C LEU A 223 -11.08 13.61 -15.71
N ARG A 224 -10.42 14.77 -15.79
CA ARG A 224 -10.90 16.03 -15.16
C ARG A 224 -12.32 16.35 -15.61
N ASP A 225 -12.55 16.41 -16.92
CA ASP A 225 -13.83 16.81 -17.48
C ASP A 225 -14.95 15.83 -17.08
N PHE A 226 -14.63 14.53 -16.97
CA PHE A 226 -15.56 13.52 -16.46
C PHE A 226 -15.94 13.76 -14.99
N SER A 227 -14.97 14.00 -14.11
CA SER A 227 -15.22 14.33 -12.70
C SER A 227 -16.00 15.64 -12.54
N PHE A 228 -15.67 16.66 -13.33
CA PHE A 228 -16.36 17.95 -13.33
C PHE A 228 -17.81 17.81 -13.77
N MET A 229 -18.05 17.04 -14.83
CA MET A 229 -19.39 16.71 -15.31
C MET A 229 -20.22 16.02 -14.23
N LEU A 230 -19.67 15.02 -13.53
CA LEU A 230 -20.36 14.34 -12.41
C LEU A 230 -20.62 15.28 -11.23
N ALA A 231 -19.75 16.26 -11.00
CA ALA A 231 -19.94 17.31 -9.99
C ALA A 231 -20.89 18.45 -10.45
N GLY A 232 -21.56 18.29 -11.60
CA GLY A 232 -22.52 19.27 -12.13
C GLY A 232 -21.88 20.50 -12.78
N GLN A 233 -20.57 20.48 -13.04
CA GLN A 233 -19.83 21.58 -13.67
C GLN A 233 -19.89 21.53 -15.21
N CYS A 234 -21.09 21.31 -15.76
CA CYS A 234 -21.35 21.35 -17.20
C CYS A 234 -22.75 21.93 -17.47
N SER A 235 -23.12 22.10 -18.74
CA SER A 235 -24.47 22.57 -19.05
C SER A 235 -25.52 21.52 -18.65
N CYS A 236 -26.72 21.93 -18.23
CA CYS A 236 -27.79 20.98 -17.88
C CYS A 236 -28.11 20.02 -19.03
N LYS A 237 -28.01 20.49 -20.28
CA LYS A 237 -28.23 19.67 -21.47
C LYS A 237 -27.19 18.54 -21.56
N ASP A 238 -25.92 18.85 -21.31
CA ASP A 238 -24.84 17.87 -21.37
C ASP A 238 -24.90 16.92 -20.17
N TYR A 239 -25.23 17.45 -18.98
CA TYR A 239 -25.45 16.65 -17.79
C TYR A 239 -26.55 15.60 -18.01
N TYR A 240 -27.73 16.01 -18.49
CA TYR A 240 -28.85 15.09 -18.76
C TYR A 240 -28.60 14.13 -19.92
N MET A 241 -27.68 14.47 -20.83
CA MET A 241 -27.25 13.57 -21.88
C MET A 241 -26.43 12.41 -21.30
N TRP A 242 -25.57 12.66 -20.30
CA TRP A 242 -24.60 11.68 -19.80
C TRP A 242 -24.97 11.03 -18.47
N VAL A 243 -25.65 11.73 -17.56
CA VAL A 243 -25.99 11.29 -16.20
C VAL A 243 -27.48 10.95 -16.11
N ARG A 244 -27.80 9.80 -15.50
CA ARG A 244 -29.19 9.43 -15.24
C ARG A 244 -29.78 10.33 -14.17
N GLN A 245 -31.08 10.57 -14.30
CA GLN A 245 -31.85 11.30 -13.30
C GLN A 245 -32.49 10.27 -12.36
N ASP A 246 -32.51 10.57 -11.06
CA ASP A 246 -33.35 9.81 -10.13
C ASP A 246 -34.82 10.08 -10.43
N GLU A 247 -35.68 9.07 -10.25
CA GLU A 247 -37.12 9.14 -10.56
C GLU A 247 -37.85 10.29 -9.83
N THR A 248 -37.26 10.83 -8.76
CA THR A 248 -37.76 11.99 -8.00
C THR A 248 -37.56 13.34 -8.70
N GLU A 249 -36.58 13.52 -9.58
CA GLU A 249 -36.33 14.80 -10.28
C GLU A 249 -37.12 14.92 -11.59
N GLN A 250 -37.44 13.81 -12.25
CA GLN A 250 -38.32 13.79 -13.42
C GLN A 250 -39.74 14.27 -13.10
N ALA A 251 -40.26 13.96 -11.92
CA ALA A 251 -41.59 14.42 -11.48
C ALA A 251 -41.65 15.95 -11.25
N GLN A 252 -40.52 16.60 -10.93
CA GLN A 252 -40.47 18.05 -10.74
C GLN A 252 -40.29 18.79 -12.08
N ASN A 253 -39.50 18.26 -13.00
CA ASN A 253 -39.32 18.87 -14.32
C ASN A 253 -40.56 18.77 -15.22
N ASP A 254 -41.32 17.66 -15.17
CA ASP A 254 -42.60 17.53 -15.88
C ASP A 254 -43.70 18.43 -15.30
N SER A 255 -43.60 18.80 -14.02
CA SER A 255 -44.52 19.75 -13.38
C SER A 255 -44.27 21.20 -13.79
N HIS A 256 -43.05 21.53 -14.22
CA HIS A 256 -42.66 22.88 -14.63
C HIS A 256 -42.93 23.13 -16.13
N THR A 257 -42.74 22.13 -16.99
CA THR A 257 -43.09 22.22 -18.42
C THR A 257 -44.59 22.08 -18.69
N GLY A 258 -45.37 21.51 -17.76
CA GLY A 258 -46.83 21.43 -17.84
C GLY A 258 -47.60 22.71 -17.48
N MET A 259 -46.92 23.79 -17.07
CA MET A 259 -47.55 25.08 -16.72
C MET A 259 -47.47 26.14 -17.85
N GLU A 260 -46.87 25.83 -19.00
CA GLU A 260 -46.80 26.74 -20.17
C GLU A 260 -47.64 26.27 -21.38
N MET A 261 -48.78 25.61 -21.16
CA MET A 261 -49.82 25.46 -22.20
C MET A 261 -51.23 25.69 -21.66
#